data_AF-A0A962GMV9-F1
#
_entry.id   AF-A0A962GMV9-F1
#
_cell.length_a   1.000
_cell.length_b   1.000
_cell.length_c   1.000
_cell.angle_alpha   90.00
_cell.angle_beta   90.00
_cell.angle_gamma   90.00
#
_symmetry.space_group_name_H-M   'P 1'
#
loop_
_entity.id
_entity.type
_entity.pdbx_description
1 polymer ?
#
loop_
_entity_poly.entity_id
_entity_poly.type
_entity_poly.pdbx_seq_one_letter_code
_entity_poly.pdbx_strand_id
1 'polypeptide(L)'
;MIELAFPPAFILILGALLIGLARPGMRPVIVLLAPIVTLWAIWRLPDGVLLTAKFLSYNIELVEASSVRRLFATIFTIMAFAGGLYGL
;
A
#
# COMPACT_ATOMS: atom_id res chain seq x y z
N MET A 1 -2.97 -13.93 18.04
CA MET A 1 -1.93 -12.91 17.76
C MET A 1 -2.60 -11.88 16.88
N ILE A 2 -2.53 -10.59 17.22
CA ILE A 2 -3.12 -9.54 16.40
C ILE A 2 -2.23 -9.40 15.15
N GLU A 3 -2.40 -10.29 14.18
CA GLU A 3 -2.02 -10.01 12.79
C GLU A 3 -3.04 -8.99 12.32
N LEU A 4 -2.82 -7.72 12.66
CA LEU A 4 -3.51 -6.62 12.01
C LEU A 4 -3.07 -6.72 10.55
N ALA A 5 -3.86 -7.41 9.72
CA ALA A 5 -3.69 -7.47 8.28
C ALA A 5 -3.96 -6.07 7.71
N PHE A 6 -3.00 -5.16 7.93
CA PHE A 6 -3.08 -3.78 7.55
C PHE A 6 -2.98 -3.71 6.02
N PRO A 7 -4.03 -3.21 5.32
CA PRO A 7 -4.00 -3.16 3.87
C PRO A 7 -2.84 -2.29 3.38
N PRO A 8 -1.89 -2.80 2.56
CA PRO A 8 -0.74 -2.02 2.12
C PRO A 8 -1.12 -0.74 1.38
N ALA A 9 -2.27 -0.73 0.70
CA ALA A 9 -2.81 0.43 0.00
C ALA A 9 -2.93 1.67 0.91
N PHE A 10 -3.21 1.49 2.20
CA PHE A 10 -3.29 2.61 3.14
C PHE A 10 -1.96 3.31 3.36
N ILE A 11 -0.81 2.65 3.15
CA ILE A 11 0.51 3.28 3.22
C ILE A 11 0.64 4.35 2.13
N LEU A 12 0.23 4.04 0.90
CA LEU A 12 0.22 4.99 -0.21
C LEU A 12 -0.81 6.11 0.00
N ILE A 13 -2.03 5.77 0.47
CA ILE A 13 -3.07 6.78 0.74
C ILE A 13 -2.60 7.77 1.81
N LEU A 14 -2.02 7.28 2.92
CA LEU A 14 -1.43 8.13 3.95
C LEU A 14 -0.26 8.95 3.40
N GLY A 15 0.60 8.36 2.57
CA GLY A 15 1.67 9.08 1.88
C GLY A 15 1.14 10.26 1.05
N ALA A 16 0.08 10.05 0.27
CA ALA A 16 -0.57 11.09 -0.52
C ALA A 16 -1.14 12.22 0.35
N LEU A 17 -1.82 11.88 1.44
CA LEU A 17 -2.33 12.87 2.41
C LEU A 17 -1.20 13.67 3.06
N LEU A 18 -0.11 12.99 3.44
CA LEU A 18 1.06 13.63 4.03
C LEU A 18 1.75 14.59 3.05
N ILE A 19 1.83 14.26 1.76
CA ILE A 19 2.38 15.17 0.73
C ILE A 19 1.58 16.48 0.67
N GLY A 20 0.24 16.40 0.72
CA GLY A 20 -0.63 17.57 0.71
C GLY A 20 -0.42 18.51 1.91
N LEU A 21 -0.08 17.94 3.06
CA LEU A 21 0.17 18.69 4.31
C LEU A 21 1.65 19.08 4.50
N ALA A 22 2.57 18.47 3.74
CA ALA A 22 4.00 18.61 3.93
C ALA A 22 4.56 19.92 3.37
N ARG A 23 5.58 20.44 4.08
CA ARG A 23 6.44 21.53 3.61
C ARG A 23 7.19 21.10 2.34
N PRO A 24 7.53 22.03 1.43
CA PRO A 24 8.16 21.69 0.14
C PRO A 24 9.36 20.75 0.24
N GLY A 25 10.26 20.94 1.22
CA GLY A 25 11.44 20.08 1.39
C GLY A 25 11.16 18.64 1.85
N MET A 26 9.98 18.35 2.41
CA MET A 26 9.62 17.00 2.86
C MET A 26 8.89 16.19 1.77
N ARG A 27 8.29 16.86 0.78
CA ARG A 27 7.51 16.19 -0.27
C ARG A 27 8.33 15.15 -1.04
N PRO A 28 9.58 15.42 -1.48
CA PRO A 28 10.39 14.42 -2.17
C PRO A 28 10.61 13.15 -1.35
N VAL A 29 10.88 13.32 -0.06
CA VAL A 29 11.09 12.19 0.87
C VAL A 29 9.83 11.35 0.98
N ILE A 30 8.66 11.96 1.13
CA ILE A 30 7.40 11.22 1.28
C ILE A 30 7.02 10.53 -0.03
N VAL A 31 7.17 11.21 -1.17
CA VAL A 31 6.90 10.67 -2.52
C VAL A 31 7.72 9.40 -2.78
N LEU A 32 8.99 9.37 -2.37
CA LEU A 32 9.86 8.22 -2.59
C LEU A 32 9.72 7.13 -1.51
N LEU A 33 9.55 7.50 -0.24
CA LEU A 33 9.47 6.52 0.85
C LEU A 33 8.13 5.78 0.88
N ALA A 34 7.01 6.43 0.58
CA ALA A 34 5.69 5.79 0.63
C ALA A 34 5.60 4.50 -0.22
N PRO A 35 6.01 4.48 -1.51
CA PRO A 35 6.01 3.26 -2.29
C PRO A 35 7.06 2.24 -1.82
N ILE A 36 8.22 2.64 -1.30
CA ILE A 36 9.21 1.69 -0.75
C ILE A 36 8.64 0.94 0.45
N VAL A 37 8.02 1.65 1.40
CA VAL A 37 7.40 1.06 2.58
C VAL A 37 6.20 0.18 2.18
N THR A 38 5.44 0.60 1.17
CA THR A 38 4.34 -0.20 0.62
C THR A 38 4.85 -1.50 -0.01
N LEU A 39 5.93 -1.44 -0.79
CA LEU A 39 6.54 -2.61 -1.41
C LEU A 39 6.99 -3.61 -0.34
N TRP A 40 7.68 -3.12 0.70
CA TRP A 40 8.06 -3.95 1.84
C TRP A 40 6.86 -4.62 2.51
N ALA A 41 5.73 -3.91 2.66
CA ALA A 41 4.51 -4.47 3.27
C ALA A 41 3.87 -5.56 2.39
N ILE A 42 3.80 -5.35 1.06
CA ILE A 42 3.24 -6.31 0.10
C ILE A 42 3.92 -7.68 0.20
N TRP A 43 5.25 -7.69 0.36
CA TRP A 43 6.04 -8.92 0.43
C TRP A 43 6.00 -9.63 1.79
N ARG A 44 5.42 -9.01 2.82
CA ARG A 44 5.21 -9.63 4.14
C ARG A 44 3.84 -10.30 4.32
N LEU A 45 2.90 -10.05 3.43
CA LEU A 45 1.57 -10.66 3.51
C LEU A 45 1.68 -12.17 3.25
N PRO A 46 1.18 -13.05 4.13
CA PRO A 46 1.02 -14.46 3.82
C PRO A 46 -0.09 -14.64 2.77
N ASP A 47 -0.05 -15.74 2.02
CA ASP A 47 -1.09 -16.02 1.02
C ASP A 47 -2.43 -16.38 1.69
N GLY A 48 -3.54 -16.04 1.04
CA GLY A 48 -4.90 -16.26 1.51
C GLY A 48 -5.64 -14.99 1.90
N VAL A 49 -6.83 -15.16 2.48
CA VAL A 49 -7.67 -14.07 2.99
C VAL A 49 -7.17 -13.66 4.38
N LEU A 50 -6.82 -12.40 4.53
CA LEU A 50 -6.17 -11.86 5.73
C LEU A 50 -7.07 -10.91 6.51
N LEU A 51 -7.97 -10.22 5.83
CA LEU A 51 -8.92 -9.31 6.46
C LEU A 51 -10.29 -9.46 5.80
N THR A 52 -11.31 -9.65 6.63
CA THR A 52 -12.70 -9.67 6.19
C THR A 52 -13.53 -8.66 6.97
N ALA A 53 -14.58 -8.13 6.34
CA ALA A 53 -15.56 -7.28 6.99
C ALA A 53 -16.97 -7.70 6.57
N LYS A 54 -17.92 -7.56 7.49
CA LYS A 54 -19.34 -7.78 7.18
C LYS A 54 -19.97 -6.50 6.64
N PHE A 55 -20.64 -6.61 5.50
CA PHE A 55 -21.38 -5.50 4.91
C PHE A 55 -22.66 -6.01 4.29
N LEU A 56 -23.81 -5.49 4.75
CA LEU A 56 -25.15 -5.85 4.23
C LEU A 56 -25.35 -7.37 4.07
N SER A 57 -24.96 -8.15 5.08
CA SER A 57 -25.00 -9.63 5.12
C SER A 57 -23.98 -10.38 4.25
N TYR A 58 -23.11 -9.68 3.51
CA TYR A 58 -21.98 -10.29 2.81
C TYR A 58 -20.71 -10.26 3.67
N ASN A 59 -19.87 -11.28 3.53
CA ASN A 59 -18.49 -11.24 4.00
C ASN A 59 -17.61 -10.71 2.85
N ILE A 60 -17.08 -9.50 3.02
CA ILE A 60 -16.16 -8.87 2.07
C ILE A 60 -14.74 -9.22 2.47
N GLU A 61 -13.95 -9.74 1.53
CA GLU A 61 -12.51 -9.96 1.68
C GLU A 61 -11.77 -8.66 1.37
N LEU A 62 -11.46 -7.90 2.41
CA LEU A 62 -10.79 -6.60 2.28
C LEU A 62 -9.31 -6.74 1.91
N VAL A 63 -8.66 -7.82 2.36
CA VAL A 63 -7.29 -8.15 2.02
C VAL A 63 -7.19 -9.63 1.73
N GLU A 64 -6.83 -9.94 0.49
CA GLU A 64 -6.51 -11.29 0.05
C GLU A 64 -5.21 -11.25 -0.76
N ALA A 65 -4.26 -12.09 -0.40
CA ALA A 65 -2.96 -12.18 -1.04
C ALA A 65 -2.85 -13.50 -1.82
N SER A 66 -2.35 -13.41 -3.04
CA SER A 66 -1.99 -14.53 -3.89
C SER A 66 -0.75 -14.17 -4.69
N SER A 67 -0.10 -15.15 -5.32
CA SER A 67 1.05 -14.91 -6.19
C SER A 67 0.76 -13.87 -7.27
N VAL A 68 -0.41 -13.95 -7.91
CA VAL A 68 -0.84 -13.02 -8.96
C VAL A 68 -1.12 -11.63 -8.38
N ARG A 69 -1.89 -11.53 -7.28
CA ARG A 69 -2.18 -10.23 -6.64
C ARG A 69 -0.92 -9.54 -6.15
N ARG A 70 0.04 -10.30 -5.57
CA ARG A 70 1.34 -9.80 -5.12
C ARG A 70 2.17 -9.29 -6.29
N LEU A 71 2.15 -9.96 -7.44
CA LEU A 71 2.82 -9.49 -8.66
C LEU A 71 2.28 -8.13 -9.12
N PHE A 72 0.95 -7.99 -9.24
CA PHE A 72 0.34 -6.73 -9.63
C PHE A 72 0.62 -5.61 -8.62
N ALA A 73 0.47 -5.89 -7.32
CA ALA A 73 0.77 -4.92 -6.28
C ALA A 73 2.25 -4.46 -6.33
N THR A 74 3.18 -5.38 -6.61
CA THR A 74 4.60 -5.06 -6.81
C THR A 74 4.82 -4.14 -8.00
N ILE A 75 4.25 -4.48 -9.17
CA ILE A 75 4.39 -3.68 -10.40
C ILE A 75 3.84 -2.27 -10.18
N PHE A 76 2.62 -2.14 -9.66
CA PHE A 76 2.01 -0.82 -9.44
C PHE A 76 2.75 0.02 -8.39
N THR A 77 3.30 -0.61 -7.36
CA THR A 77 4.09 0.11 -6.35
C THR A 77 5.42 0.61 -6.93
N ILE A 78 6.08 -0.18 -7.78
CA ILE A 78 7.28 0.25 -8.51
C ILE A 78 6.95 1.39 -9.48
N MET A 79 5.82 1.31 -10.19
CA MET A 79 5.36 2.39 -11.07
C MET A 79 5.09 3.69 -10.29
N ALA A 80 4.50 3.60 -9.10
CA ALA A 80 4.28 4.76 -8.23
C ALA A 80 5.60 5.41 -7.80
N PHE A 81 6.62 4.60 -7.45
CA PHE A 81 7.97 5.10 -7.16
C PHE A 81 8.61 5.77 -8.38
N ALA A 82 8.60 5.10 -9.53
CA ALA A 82 9.23 5.60 -10.75
C ALA A 82 8.55 6.89 -11.25
N GLY A 83 7.22 6.93 -11.25
CA GLY A 83 6.45 8.13 -11.60
C GLY A 83 6.67 9.27 -10.60
N GLY A 84 6.74 8.95 -9.30
CA GLY A 84 7.09 9.90 -8.25
C GLY A 84 8.49 10.49 -8.47
N LEU A 85 9.49 9.65 -8.68
CA LEU A 85 10.88 10.05 -8.95
C LEU A 85 11.01 10.92 -10.20
N TYR A 86 10.32 10.56 -11.29
CA TYR A 86 10.32 11.35 -12.53
C TYR A 86 9.66 12.73 -12.36
N GLY A 87 8.69 12.85 -11.45
CA GLY A 87 7.96 14.09 -11.20
C GLY A 87 8.57 15.04 -10.16
N LEU A 88 9.70 14.67 -9.54
CA LEU A 88 10.45 15.53 -8.61
C LEU A 88 11.44 16.43 -9.37
#